data_AF-A0A936ZRU8-F1
#
_entry.id   AF-A0A936ZRU8-F1
#
_cell.length_a   1.000
_cell.length_b   1.000
_cell.length_c   1.000
_cell.angle_alpha   90.00
_cell.angle_beta   90.00
_cell.angle_gamma   90.00
#
_symmetry.space_group_name_H-M   'P 1'
#
loop_
_entity.id
_entity.type
_entity.pdbx_description
1 polymer ?
#
loop_
_entity_poly.entity_id
_entity_poly.type
_entity_poly.pdbx_seq_one_letter_code
_entity_poly.pdbx_strand_id
1 'polypeptide(L)'
;MKKYLLIVFILFSAPHYGQSLSKTSIIYEAKQQVVMNNGKSYQILIEKPFYEIADTTIQRHKQIGDDLLRLNRILILKNNNEHIKLIEWSKERIRFYQSKEIIDFDFEMKNFSGANMITKD
;
A
#
# COMPACT_ATOMS: atom_id res chain seq x y z
N MET A 1 -22.05 26.22 33.94
CA MET A 1 -20.68 25.66 34.09
C MET A 1 -20.58 24.19 33.65
N LYS A 2 -21.56 23.31 33.96
CA LYS A 2 -21.51 21.88 33.55
C LYS A 2 -21.50 21.62 32.02
N LYS A 3 -22.10 22.49 31.21
CA LYS A 3 -22.21 22.32 29.74
C LYS A 3 -20.87 22.49 28.99
N TYR A 4 -19.98 23.34 29.48
CA TYR A 4 -18.67 23.56 28.85
C TYR A 4 -17.70 22.40 29.08
N LEU A 5 -17.88 21.65 30.17
CA LEU A 5 -17.06 20.51 30.52
C LEU A 5 -17.25 19.34 29.53
N LEU A 6 -18.48 19.16 29.03
CA LEU A 6 -18.79 18.19 27.99
C LEU A 6 -18.09 18.51 26.65
N ILE A 7 -18.03 19.80 26.29
CA ILE A 7 -17.39 20.27 25.05
C ILE A 7 -15.87 20.04 25.11
N VAL A 8 -15.24 20.33 26.24
CA VAL A 8 -13.82 20.06 26.46
C VAL A 8 -13.55 18.55 26.39
N PHE A 9 -14.39 17.72 27.00
CA PHE A 9 -14.24 16.26 26.94
C PHE A 9 -14.34 15.68 25.53
N ILE A 10 -15.24 16.20 24.70
CA ILE A 10 -15.39 15.76 23.30
C ILE A 10 -14.19 16.17 22.44
N LEU A 11 -13.65 17.38 22.65
CA LEU A 11 -12.49 17.88 21.90
C LEU A 11 -11.19 17.11 22.22
N PHE A 12 -11.02 16.62 23.45
CA PHE A 12 -9.86 15.81 23.83
C PHE A 12 -9.97 14.33 23.45
N SER A 13 -11.19 13.79 23.31
CA SER A 13 -11.39 12.38 22.95
C SER A 13 -11.39 12.12 21.45
N ALA A 14 -11.87 13.05 20.63
CA ALA A 14 -11.91 12.92 19.17
C ALA A 14 -10.56 12.58 18.48
N PRO A 15 -9.39 13.16 18.85
CA PRO A 15 -8.14 12.86 18.17
C PRO A 15 -7.58 11.46 18.46
N HIS A 16 -8.01 10.80 19.55
CA HIS A 16 -7.56 9.44 19.87
C HIS A 16 -8.25 8.36 19.00
N TYR A 17 -9.48 8.60 18.55
CA TYR A 17 -10.21 7.65 17.69
C TYR A 17 -9.84 7.75 16.20
N GLY A 18 -9.13 8.80 15.78
CA GLY A 18 -8.70 9.00 14.40
C GLY A 18 -7.52 8.11 13.96
N GLN A 19 -6.84 7.43 14.89
CA GLN A 19 -5.65 6.62 14.59
C GLN A 19 -5.96 5.22 14.05
N SER A 20 -7.23 4.84 13.92
CA SER A 20 -7.62 3.63 13.17
C SER A 20 -7.76 3.92 11.67
N LEU A 21 -6.81 4.67 11.10
CA LEU A 21 -6.58 4.70 9.66
C LEU A 21 -6.06 3.33 9.25
N SER A 22 -7.03 2.52 8.85
CA SER A 22 -6.99 1.08 8.61
C SER A 22 -5.69 0.63 7.92
N LYS A 23 -4.99 -0.33 8.54
CA LYS A 23 -3.92 -1.10 7.89
C LYS A 23 -4.41 -1.50 6.50
N THR A 24 -3.72 -1.11 5.44
CA THR A 24 -4.13 -1.49 4.08
C THR A 24 -4.26 -3.01 4.03
N SER A 25 -5.42 -3.50 3.60
CA SER A 25 -5.64 -4.94 3.42
C SER A 25 -6.42 -5.18 2.14
N ILE A 26 -6.05 -6.26 1.46
CA ILE A 26 -6.84 -6.80 0.36
C ILE A 26 -7.98 -7.62 0.97
N ILE A 27 -9.22 -7.27 0.64
CA ILE A 27 -10.42 -8.04 1.02
C ILE A 27 -10.70 -9.11 -0.02
N TYR A 28 -10.46 -8.80 -1.29
CA TYR A 28 -10.69 -9.72 -2.41
C TYR A 28 -9.66 -9.50 -3.51
N GLU A 29 -9.21 -10.58 -4.11
CA GLU A 29 -8.25 -10.59 -5.20
C GLU A 29 -8.73 -11.52 -6.31
N ALA A 30 -8.76 -10.99 -7.53
CA ALA A 30 -8.91 -11.73 -8.76
C ALA A 30 -7.72 -11.43 -9.67
N LYS A 31 -7.58 -12.19 -10.77
CA LYS A 31 -6.44 -12.13 -11.69
C LYS A 31 -6.07 -10.70 -12.18
N GLN A 32 -7.03 -9.80 -12.27
CA GLN A 32 -6.83 -8.43 -12.79
C GLN A 32 -7.35 -7.34 -11.85
N GLN A 33 -7.82 -7.71 -10.65
CA GLN A 33 -8.57 -6.80 -9.80
C GLN A 33 -8.30 -7.08 -8.32
N VAL A 34 -8.14 -6.01 -7.55
CA VAL A 34 -7.99 -6.05 -6.09
C VAL A 34 -9.04 -5.14 -5.47
N VAL A 35 -9.76 -5.64 -4.48
CA VAL A 35 -10.64 -4.81 -3.64
C VAL A 35 -9.95 -4.63 -2.29
N MET A 36 -9.75 -3.37 -1.90
CA MET A 36 -9.12 -3.02 -0.64
C MET A 36 -10.16 -2.67 0.43
N ASN A 37 -9.73 -2.65 1.68
CA ASN A 37 -10.57 -2.31 2.83
C ASN A 37 -11.07 -0.87 2.91
N ASN A 38 -10.65 -0.01 1.99
CA ASN A 38 -11.29 1.29 1.75
C ASN A 38 -12.56 1.19 0.88
N GLY A 39 -12.98 -0.02 0.50
CA GLY A 39 -14.15 -0.27 -0.35
C GLY A 39 -13.91 0.05 -1.84
N LYS A 40 -12.72 0.54 -2.20
CA LYS A 40 -12.37 0.82 -3.58
C LYS A 40 -11.84 -0.44 -4.27
N SER A 41 -12.26 -0.62 -5.51
CA SER A 41 -11.76 -1.64 -6.42
C SER A 41 -10.66 -1.05 -7.30
N TYR A 42 -9.55 -1.74 -7.46
CA TYR A 42 -8.45 -1.32 -8.30
C TYR A 42 -8.15 -2.38 -9.36
N GLN A 43 -7.81 -1.93 -10.56
CA GLN A 43 -7.25 -2.76 -11.61
C GLN A 43 -5.77 -3.00 -11.33
N ILE A 44 -5.30 -4.24 -11.46
CA ILE A 44 -3.87 -4.56 -11.42
C ILE A 44 -3.27 -4.20 -12.78
N LEU A 45 -2.37 -3.22 -12.81
CA LEU A 45 -1.63 -2.85 -14.02
C LEU A 45 -0.36 -3.67 -14.16
N ILE A 46 0.37 -3.83 -13.05
CA ILE A 46 1.62 -4.59 -12.99
C ILE A 46 1.62 -5.41 -11.73
N GLU A 47 2.07 -6.65 -11.85
CA GLU A 47 2.45 -7.52 -10.76
C GLU A 47 3.93 -7.89 -10.92
N LYS A 48 4.73 -7.62 -9.89
CA LYS A 48 6.14 -8.02 -9.84
C LYS A 48 6.42 -8.91 -8.64
N PRO A 49 6.79 -10.19 -8.85
CA PRO A 49 7.20 -11.06 -7.77
C PRO A 49 8.58 -10.65 -7.23
N PHE A 50 8.92 -11.08 -6.01
CA PHE A 50 10.11 -10.59 -5.30
C PHE A 50 11.42 -10.73 -6.06
N TYR A 51 11.56 -11.77 -6.89
CA TYR A 51 12.78 -12.05 -7.67
C TYR A 51 12.98 -11.10 -8.86
N GLU A 52 11.93 -10.38 -9.29
CA GLU A 52 12.02 -9.38 -10.37
C GLU A 52 12.16 -7.94 -9.86
N ILE A 53 12.12 -7.76 -8.53
CA ILE A 53 12.26 -6.44 -7.91
C ILE A 53 13.75 -6.15 -7.80
N ALA A 54 14.26 -5.25 -8.64
CA ALA A 54 15.64 -4.77 -8.56
C ALA A 54 15.80 -3.53 -7.65
N ASP A 55 14.68 -2.88 -7.30
CA ASP A 55 14.66 -1.69 -6.44
C ASP A 55 15.23 -1.99 -5.05
N THR A 56 16.37 -1.38 -4.74
CA THR A 56 17.08 -1.53 -3.46
C THR A 56 16.49 -0.68 -2.35
N THR A 57 15.62 0.29 -2.68
CA THR A 57 14.94 1.13 -1.68
C THR A 57 13.86 0.35 -0.92
N ILE A 58 13.42 -0.78 -1.47
CA ILE A 58 12.38 -1.62 -0.89
C ILE A 58 13.03 -2.70 -0.03
N GLN A 59 12.71 -2.67 1.26
CA GLN A 59 13.23 -3.65 2.21
C GLN A 59 12.73 -5.06 1.89
N ARG A 60 13.67 -5.99 1.73
CA ARG A 60 13.39 -7.42 1.52
C ARG A 60 12.70 -8.08 2.70
N HIS A 61 12.86 -7.52 3.89
CA HIS A 61 12.28 -8.03 5.12
C HIS A 61 11.61 -6.90 5.90
N LYS A 62 10.54 -7.21 6.62
CA LYS A 62 9.82 -6.25 7.46
C LYS A 62 9.42 -6.91 8.77
N GLN A 63 9.83 -6.31 9.89
CA GLN A 63 9.43 -6.75 11.23
C GLN A 63 8.04 -6.17 11.56
N ILE A 64 7.08 -7.01 11.93
CA ILE A 64 5.76 -6.62 12.41
C ILE A 64 5.48 -7.41 13.69
N GLY A 65 5.51 -6.73 14.84
CA GLY A 65 5.46 -7.42 16.13
C GLY A 65 6.64 -8.38 16.27
N ASP A 66 6.36 -9.64 16.60
CA ASP A 66 7.37 -10.69 16.74
C ASP A 66 7.70 -11.41 15.41
N ASP A 67 6.99 -11.08 14.32
CA ASP A 67 7.16 -11.73 13.03
C ASP A 67 8.06 -10.94 12.08
N LEU A 68 9.03 -11.63 11.46
CA LEU A 68 9.83 -11.14 10.35
C LEU A 68 9.23 -11.62 9.03
N LEU A 69 8.56 -10.73 8.29
CA LEU A 69 7.94 -11.04 7.01
C LEU A 69 8.92 -10.80 5.86
N ARG A 70 8.82 -11.60 4.80
CA ARG A 70 9.64 -11.48 3.58
C ARG A 70 8.84 -10.79 2.48
N LEU A 71 9.50 -9.96 1.69
CA LEU A 71 8.92 -9.35 0.50
C LEU A 71 8.43 -10.47 -0.44
N ASN A 72 7.16 -10.42 -0.81
CA ASN A 72 6.55 -11.42 -1.69
C ASN A 72 6.40 -10.89 -3.12
N ARG A 73 5.75 -9.72 -3.25
CA ARG A 73 5.50 -9.08 -4.53
C ARG A 73 5.15 -7.61 -4.35
N ILE A 74 5.16 -6.87 -5.46
CA ILE A 74 4.62 -5.52 -5.54
C ILE A 74 3.60 -5.43 -6.66
N LEU A 75 2.49 -4.77 -6.37
CA LEU A 75 1.43 -4.48 -7.34
C LEU A 75 1.39 -2.99 -7.62
N ILE A 76 1.25 -2.63 -8.89
CA ILE A 76 0.86 -1.28 -9.30
C ILE A 76 -0.62 -1.32 -9.67
N LEU A 77 -1.42 -0.57 -8.93
CA LEU A 77 -2.87 -0.62 -9.02
C LEU A 77 -3.42 0.73 -9.51
N LYS A 78 -4.52 0.68 -10.25
CA LYS A 78 -5.21 1.86 -10.79
C LYS A 78 -6.68 1.86 -10.43
N ASN A 79 -7.19 3.01 -10.01
CA ASN A 79 -8.63 3.29 -9.91
C ASN A 79 -8.87 4.70 -10.45
N ASN A 80 -9.54 4.79 -11.60
CA ASN A 80 -9.78 6.07 -12.29
C ASN A 80 -8.46 6.83 -12.55
N ASN A 81 -8.25 7.95 -11.84
CA ASN A 81 -7.05 8.78 -11.94
C ASN A 81 -6.05 8.53 -10.80
N GLU A 82 -6.38 7.66 -9.84
CA GLU A 82 -5.50 7.29 -8.73
C GLU A 82 -4.63 6.10 -9.11
N HIS A 83 -3.33 6.23 -8.87
CA HIS A 83 -2.36 5.13 -8.99
C HIS A 83 -1.73 4.88 -7.62
N ILE A 84 -1.69 3.61 -7.22
CA ILE A 84 -1.09 3.20 -5.95
C ILE A 84 -0.13 2.05 -6.14
N LYS A 85 0.94 2.06 -5.36
CA LYS A 85 1.88 0.97 -5.22
C LYS A 85 1.52 0.18 -3.96
N LEU A 86 1.28 -1.11 -4.11
CA LEU A 86 0.98 -2.02 -3.00
C LEU A 86 2.12 -3.01 -2.82
N ILE A 87 2.84 -2.90 -1.71
CA ILE A 87 3.95 -3.79 -1.37
C ILE A 87 3.43 -4.86 -0.42
N GLU A 88 3.61 -6.13 -0.80
CA GLU A 88 3.19 -7.28 0.00
C GLU A 88 4.41 -7.94 0.66
N TRP A 89 4.38 -8.05 1.99
CA TRP A 89 5.26 -8.94 2.74
C TRP A 89 4.44 -10.12 3.27
N SER A 90 5.04 -11.31 3.31
CA SER A 90 4.39 -12.52 3.78
C SER A 90 5.31 -13.40 4.62
N LYS A 91 4.70 -14.17 5.52
CA LYS A 91 5.31 -15.28 6.25
C LYS A 91 4.21 -16.31 6.48
N GLU A 92 4.36 -17.50 5.89
CA GLU A 92 3.36 -18.57 5.98
C GLU A 92 1.94 -18.11 5.58
N ARG A 93 1.02 -18.00 6.54
CA ARG A 93 -0.37 -17.54 6.33
C ARG A 93 -0.56 -16.05 6.60
N ILE A 94 0.47 -15.36 7.11
CA ILE A 94 0.42 -13.94 7.44
C ILE A 94 0.82 -13.16 6.19
N ARG A 95 -0.05 -12.22 5.78
CA ARG A 95 0.23 -11.24 4.73
C ARG A 95 0.07 -9.85 5.29
N PHE A 96 0.99 -8.98 4.95
CA PHE A 96 0.98 -7.58 5.30
C PHE A 96 1.11 -6.75 4.03
N TYR A 97 0.25 -5.73 3.92
CA TYR A 97 0.24 -4.84 2.78
C TYR A 97 0.59 -3.42 3.21
N GLN A 98 1.39 -2.73 2.40
CA GLN A 98 1.61 -1.30 2.52
C GLN A 98 1.27 -0.63 1.20
N SER A 99 0.31 0.29 1.22
CA SER A 99 0.03 1.17 0.09
C SER A 99 0.88 2.43 0.16
N LYS A 100 1.37 2.86 -1.01
CA LYS A 100 1.99 4.18 -1.22
C LYS A 100 1.34 4.79 -2.46
N GLU A 101 0.90 6.04 -2.35
CA GLU A 101 0.39 6.79 -3.50
C GLU A 101 1.52 7.06 -4.50
N ILE A 102 1.21 6.97 -5.79
CA ILE A 102 2.14 7.24 -6.88
C ILE A 102 1.83 8.63 -7.43
N ILE A 103 2.71 9.58 -7.13
CA ILE A 103 2.59 10.98 -7.60
C ILE A 103 3.05 11.10 -9.06
N ASP A 104 4.13 10.37 -9.41
CA ASP A 104 4.67 10.32 -10.77
C ASP A 104 4.66 8.86 -11.26
N PHE A 105 3.64 8.55 -12.07
CA PHE A 105 3.43 7.21 -12.60
C PHE A 105 4.53 6.80 -13.58
N ASP A 106 4.99 7.73 -14.43
CA ASP A 106 5.99 7.43 -15.45
C ASP A 106 7.35 7.13 -14.82
N PHE A 107 7.72 7.86 -13.77
CA PHE A 107 8.93 7.59 -13.01
C PHE A 107 8.87 6.22 -12.31
N GLU A 108 7.77 5.91 -11.62
CA GLU A 108 7.60 4.61 -10.96
C GLU A 108 7.59 3.47 -11.98
N MET A 109 6.99 3.65 -13.15
CA MET A 109 6.99 2.68 -14.25
C MET A 109 8.38 2.43 -14.82
N LYS A 110 9.23 3.44 -14.96
CA LYS A 110 10.62 3.28 -15.41
C LYS A 110 11.44 2.47 -14.40
N ASN A 111 11.33 2.80 -13.12
CA ASN A 111 12.00 2.06 -12.05
C ASN A 111 11.48 0.62 -11.95
N PHE A 112 10.18 0.42 -12.15
CA PHE A 112 9.58 -0.90 -12.13
C PHE A 112 9.99 -1.74 -13.33
N SER A 113 9.94 -1.21 -14.54
CA SER A 113 10.20 -1.99 -15.76
C SER A 113 11.67 -2.39 -15.93
N GLY A 114 12.61 -1.82 -15.17
CA GLY A 114 14.05 -1.98 -15.43
C GLY A 114 14.44 -1.48 -16.82
N ALA A 115 13.54 -0.76 -17.49
CA ALA A 115 13.75 -0.28 -18.83
C ALA A 115 14.59 0.99 -18.75
N ASN A 116 15.88 0.83 -19.02
CA ASN A 116 16.51 1.74 -19.96
C ASN A 116 15.68 1.67 -21.26
N MET A 117 14.56 2.39 -21.33
CA MET A 117 14.07 2.83 -22.61
C MET A 117 15.15 3.76 -23.12
N ILE A 118 16.05 3.17 -23.91
CA ILE A 118 16.80 3.89 -24.92
C ILE A 118 15.74 4.72 -25.64
N THR A 119 15.70 6.01 -25.35
CA THR A 119 15.07 6.98 -26.22
C THR A 119 15.78 6.81 -27.55
N LYS A 120 15.11 6.10 -28.46
CA LYS A 120 15.51 6.05 -29.85
C LYS A 120 15.12 7.39 -30.44
N ASP A 121 16.16 8.12 -30.81
CA ASP A 121 16.26 9.26 -31.73
C ASP A 121 15.51 10.55 -31.38
#